data_AF-A0A2H0FHJ1-F1
#
_entry.id   AF-A0A2H0FHJ1-F1
#
_cell.length_a   1.000
_cell.length_b   1.000
_cell.length_c   1.000
_cell.angle_alpha   90.00
_cell.angle_beta   90.00
_cell.angle_gamma   90.00
#
_symmetry.space_group_name_H-M   'P 1'
#
loop_
_entity.id
_entity.type
_entity.pdbx_description
1 polymer ?
#
loop_
_entity_poly.entity_id
_entity_poly.type
_entity_poly.pdbx_seq_one_letter_code
_entity_poly.pdbx_strand_id
1 'polypeptide(L)'
;MNKKKRNKKIFEKERRKSFHFSLPEEGKRKICGVLTFILAIIVTLSFFNLAGFAGKLIFSILASLIGRVVFLLPLILVLGGLIFFVTPYKKFLGGVIISSLFLILGTSGILESLAPGLKLAGYSGYIAGPLLKFFGFLVTQIIFGGVIIIGGLIFWYLLKQPAIRDRFSSETSLAPTEKEKTPTFFRKIFTPKFTVKEVEPSPTAVIAGRETKGIREPLLGLKTKPVGGGVEYQPLPVDLLEAERGMPSAGDTRINSAIIKKTLENFNIP
;
A
#
# COMPACT_ATOMS: atom_id res chain seq x y z
N MET A 1 22.08 -16.17 34.64
CA MET A 1 22.61 -15.28 33.57
C MET A 1 21.53 -14.80 32.56
N ASN A 2 20.32 -14.38 33.01
CA ASN A 2 19.17 -14.20 32.09
C ASN A 2 18.37 -12.87 32.26
N LYS A 3 18.82 -11.92 33.08
CA LYS A 3 18.12 -10.63 33.26
C LYS A 3 18.54 -9.54 32.25
N LYS A 4 19.69 -9.68 31.57
CA LYS A 4 20.23 -8.66 30.66
C LYS A 4 19.62 -8.65 29.25
N LYS A 5 18.97 -9.75 28.82
CA LYS A 5 18.33 -9.84 27.48
C LYS A 5 16.92 -9.24 27.40
N ARG A 6 16.22 -9.07 28.53
CA ARG A 6 14.84 -8.53 28.54
C ARG A 6 14.80 -7.01 28.41
N ASN A 7 15.78 -6.30 28.97
CA ASN A 7 15.85 -4.83 28.87
C ASN A 7 16.28 -4.31 27.49
N LYS A 8 16.99 -5.11 26.68
CA LYS A 8 17.38 -4.69 25.32
C LYS A 8 16.20 -4.62 24.35
N LYS A 9 15.18 -5.48 24.55
CA LYS A 9 13.94 -5.44 23.75
C LYS A 9 13.00 -4.29 24.12
N ILE A 10 13.08 -3.78 25.34
CA ILE A 10 12.26 -2.64 25.79
C ILE A 10 12.85 -1.33 25.26
N PHE A 11 14.18 -1.19 25.22
CA PHE A 11 14.86 0.00 24.70
C PHE A 11 14.80 0.15 23.17
N GLU A 12 14.64 -0.93 22.40
CA GLU A 12 14.43 -0.82 20.94
C GLU A 12 13.01 -0.40 20.56
N LYS A 13 12.02 -0.59 21.45
CA LYS A 13 10.62 -0.25 21.17
C LYS A 13 10.33 1.25 21.32
N GLU A 14 11.15 1.99 22.06
CA GLU A 14 10.97 3.44 22.27
C GLU A 14 11.62 4.34 21.21
N ARG A 15 12.58 3.82 20.42
CA ARG A 15 13.18 4.60 19.30
C ARG A 15 12.30 4.71 18.05
N ARG A 16 11.11 4.11 18.05
CA ARG A 16 10.13 4.23 16.95
C ARG A 16 8.93 5.10 17.30
N LYS A 17 9.08 6.10 18.17
CA LYS A 17 8.22 7.28 18.08
C LYS A 17 8.68 8.12 16.88
N SER A 18 8.44 7.57 15.69
CA SER A 18 8.41 8.37 14.47
C SER A 18 7.42 9.49 14.71
N PHE A 19 7.83 10.72 14.42
CA PHE A 19 6.97 11.88 14.34
C PHE A 19 5.86 11.59 13.32
N HIS A 20 4.82 10.89 13.74
CA HIS A 20 3.66 10.59 12.92
C HIS A 20 2.83 11.86 12.87
N PHE A 21 3.20 12.76 11.96
CA PHE A 21 2.26 13.75 11.46
C PHE A 21 1.06 12.97 10.91
N SER A 22 -0.11 13.11 11.52
CA SER A 22 -1.36 12.43 11.14
C SER A 22 -2.00 13.07 9.91
N LEU A 23 -1.21 13.28 8.86
CA LEU A 23 -1.69 13.74 7.57
C LEU A 23 -2.25 12.54 6.77
N PRO A 24 -3.34 12.73 5.99
CA PRO A 24 -3.79 11.75 5.01
C PRO A 24 -2.60 11.30 4.12
N GLU A 25 -2.53 10.01 3.79
CA GLU A 25 -1.41 9.44 2.99
C GLU A 25 -1.20 10.20 1.67
N GLU A 26 -2.27 10.75 1.09
CA GLU A 26 -2.23 11.55 -0.13
C GLU A 26 -1.54 12.91 0.07
N GLY A 27 -1.78 13.56 1.21
CA GLY A 27 -1.15 14.84 1.57
C GLY A 27 0.35 14.66 1.79
N LYS A 28 0.76 13.60 2.51
CA LYS A 28 2.17 13.26 2.70
C LYS A 28 2.90 13.05 1.37
N ARG A 29 2.26 12.37 0.41
CA ARG A 29 2.83 12.14 -0.92
C ARG A 29 3.06 13.46 -1.67
N LYS A 30 2.05 14.33 -1.73
CA LYS A 30 2.18 15.63 -2.41
C LYS A 30 3.26 16.50 -1.77
N ILE A 31 3.35 16.51 -0.44
CA ILE A 31 4.41 17.21 0.30
C ILE A 31 5.79 16.65 -0.08
N CYS A 32 5.95 15.32 -0.12
CA CYS A 32 7.20 14.71 -0.59
C CYS A 32 7.55 15.08 -2.04
N GLY A 33 6.54 15.19 -2.92
CA GLY A 33 6.73 15.66 -4.30
C GLY A 33 7.25 17.10 -4.36
N VAL A 34 6.61 18.01 -3.62
CA VAL A 34 7.06 19.41 -3.50
C VAL A 34 8.48 19.49 -2.93
N LEU A 35 8.78 18.75 -1.87
CA LEU A 35 10.14 18.70 -1.29
C LEU A 35 11.18 18.20 -2.30
N THR A 36 10.84 17.19 -3.11
CA THR A 36 11.73 16.68 -4.16
C THR A 36 11.97 17.72 -5.25
N PHE A 37 10.93 18.50 -5.61
CA PHE A 37 11.05 19.58 -6.59
C PHE A 37 11.90 20.75 -6.06
N ILE A 38 11.71 21.13 -4.79
CA ILE A 38 12.56 22.12 -4.12
C ILE A 38 14.02 21.63 -4.12
N LEU A 39 14.26 20.36 -3.80
CA LEU A 39 15.59 19.77 -3.87
C LEU A 39 16.18 19.84 -5.29
N ALA A 40 15.36 19.59 -6.32
CA ALA A 40 15.76 19.70 -7.73
C ALA A 40 16.21 21.13 -8.07
N ILE A 41 15.47 22.14 -7.61
CA ILE A 41 15.81 23.54 -7.78
C ILE A 41 17.14 23.86 -7.07
N ILE A 42 17.31 23.44 -5.82
CA ILE A 42 18.55 23.66 -5.06
C ILE A 42 19.74 23.04 -5.79
N VAL A 43 19.61 21.79 -6.25
CA VAL A 43 20.65 21.10 -7.04
C VAL A 43 20.92 21.85 -8.35
N THR A 44 19.87 22.36 -9.01
CA THR A 44 20.00 23.17 -10.24
C THR A 44 20.80 24.45 -9.99
N LEU A 45 20.41 25.25 -8.99
CA LEU A 45 21.13 26.48 -8.61
C LEU A 45 22.56 26.18 -8.16
N SER A 46 22.80 24.98 -7.64
CA SER A 46 24.13 24.55 -7.23
C SER A 46 25.10 24.41 -8.39
N PHE A 47 24.65 23.99 -9.59
CA PHE A 47 25.51 23.96 -10.77
C PHE A 47 26.01 25.34 -11.18
N PHE A 48 25.14 26.34 -11.04
CA PHE A 48 25.49 27.71 -11.38
C PHE A 48 26.30 28.39 -10.27
N ASN A 49 26.64 27.70 -9.18
CA ASN A 49 27.29 28.26 -7.99
C ASN A 49 26.47 29.36 -7.26
N LEU A 50 25.17 29.46 -7.53
CA LEU A 50 24.27 30.45 -6.92
C LEU A 50 23.64 29.97 -5.61
N ALA A 51 23.69 28.66 -5.31
CA ALA A 51 23.07 28.07 -4.11
C ALA A 51 23.87 28.27 -2.79
N GLY A 52 24.88 29.15 -2.79
CA GLY A 52 25.70 29.44 -1.62
C GLY A 52 26.64 28.29 -1.22
N PHE A 53 27.16 28.33 0.02
CA PHE A 53 28.10 27.34 0.54
C PHE A 53 27.51 25.92 0.61
N ALA A 54 26.25 25.82 1.05
CA ALA A 54 25.55 24.53 1.13
C ALA A 54 25.42 23.87 -0.25
N GLY A 55 25.05 24.64 -1.28
CA GLY A 55 25.04 24.16 -2.65
C GLY A 55 26.41 23.66 -3.10
N LYS A 56 27.46 24.48 -2.97
CA LYS A 56 28.82 24.08 -3.36
C LYS A 56 29.26 22.75 -2.72
N LEU A 57 28.92 22.53 -1.45
CA LEU A 57 29.20 21.27 -0.76
C LEU A 57 28.41 20.09 -1.37
N ILE A 58 27.11 20.27 -1.59
CA ILE A 58 26.25 19.26 -2.23
C ILE A 58 26.78 18.91 -3.63
N PHE A 59 27.09 19.92 -4.44
CA PHE A 59 27.65 19.73 -5.78
C PHE A 59 28.99 19.01 -5.74
N SER A 60 29.89 19.35 -4.82
CA SER A 60 31.19 18.68 -4.70
C SER A 60 31.04 17.20 -4.34
N ILE A 61 30.12 16.87 -3.43
CA ILE A 61 29.84 15.47 -3.05
C ILE A 61 29.26 14.71 -4.24
N LEU A 62 28.26 15.27 -4.91
CA LEU A 62 27.64 14.67 -6.09
C LEU A 62 28.66 14.51 -7.24
N ALA A 63 29.44 15.53 -7.54
CA ALA A 63 30.47 15.53 -8.58
C ALA A 63 31.56 14.50 -8.30
N SER A 64 31.90 14.29 -7.03
CA SER A 64 32.83 13.22 -6.64
C SER A 64 32.21 11.82 -6.86
N LEU A 65 30.94 11.63 -6.49
CA LEU A 65 30.25 10.34 -6.60
C LEU A 65 29.97 9.92 -8.05
N ILE A 66 29.46 10.86 -8.85
CA ILE A 66 28.82 10.61 -10.15
C ILE A 66 29.61 11.27 -11.31
N GLY A 67 30.54 12.19 -11.02
CA GLY A 67 31.35 12.85 -12.04
C GLY A 67 30.55 13.85 -12.88
N ARG A 68 30.80 13.85 -14.19
CA ARG A 68 30.09 14.70 -15.17
C ARG A 68 28.63 14.30 -15.36
N VAL A 69 28.23 13.10 -14.94
CA VAL A 69 26.82 12.65 -15.02
C VAL A 69 25.92 13.46 -14.07
N VAL A 70 26.49 14.23 -13.14
CA VAL A 70 25.70 15.05 -12.20
C VAL A 70 24.81 16.05 -12.94
N PHE A 71 25.19 16.53 -14.13
CA PHE A 71 24.32 17.39 -14.96
C PHE A 71 22.96 16.75 -15.31
N LEU A 72 22.85 15.42 -15.31
CA LEU A 72 21.61 14.70 -15.55
C LEU A 72 20.72 14.59 -14.29
N LEU A 73 21.30 14.74 -13.11
CA LEU A 73 20.62 14.59 -11.83
C LEU A 73 19.43 15.54 -11.60
N PRO A 74 19.50 16.86 -11.91
CA PRO A 74 18.34 17.75 -11.73
C PRO A 74 17.16 17.32 -12.60
N LEU A 75 17.43 16.83 -13.82
CA LEU A 75 16.40 16.31 -14.72
C LEU A 75 15.71 15.08 -14.10
N ILE A 76 16.49 14.13 -13.59
CA ILE A 76 15.97 12.92 -12.92
C ILE A 76 15.12 13.29 -11.69
N LEU A 77 15.56 14.27 -10.89
CA LEU A 77 14.81 14.75 -9.73
C LEU A 77 13.49 15.42 -10.11
N VAL A 78 13.46 16.20 -11.20
CA VAL A 78 12.23 16.81 -11.72
C VAL A 78 11.25 15.74 -12.18
N LEU A 79 11.71 14.76 -12.96
CA LEU A 79 10.86 13.63 -13.39
C LEU A 79 10.35 12.83 -12.17
N GLY A 80 11.23 12.57 -11.21
CA GLY A 80 10.87 11.91 -9.95
C GLY A 80 9.81 12.68 -9.18
N GLY A 81 9.97 14.00 -9.06
CA GLY A 81 8.99 14.89 -8.44
C GLY A 81 7.63 14.86 -9.15
N LEU A 82 7.61 14.86 -10.49
CA LEU A 82 6.37 14.79 -11.27
C LEU A 82 5.60 13.48 -11.00
N ILE A 83 6.31 12.36 -10.86
CA ILE A 83 5.71 11.07 -10.51
C ILE A 83 4.98 11.13 -9.16
N PHE A 84 5.50 11.84 -8.15
CA PHE A 84 4.79 11.99 -6.86
C PHE A 84 3.41 12.65 -7.01
N PHE A 85 3.23 13.53 -8.00
CA PHE A 85 1.96 14.17 -8.30
C PHE A 85 1.02 13.27 -9.11
N VAL A 86 1.55 12.62 -10.15
CA VAL A 86 0.74 11.85 -11.12
C VAL A 86 0.36 10.46 -10.59
N THR A 87 1.26 9.80 -9.86
CA THR A 87 1.11 8.37 -9.57
C THR A 87 0.21 8.11 -8.34
N PRO A 88 -0.87 7.32 -8.45
CA PRO A 88 -1.78 7.05 -7.32
C PRO A 88 -1.28 5.95 -6.36
N TYR A 89 -0.24 5.19 -6.70
CA TYR A 89 0.22 4.04 -5.92
C TYR A 89 0.79 4.42 -4.55
N LYS A 90 0.66 3.52 -3.57
CA LYS A 90 1.29 3.70 -2.24
C LYS A 90 2.79 3.35 -2.21
N LYS A 91 3.27 2.53 -3.15
CA LYS A 91 4.65 1.99 -3.18
C LYS A 91 5.44 2.32 -4.46
N PHE A 92 5.20 3.47 -5.10
CA PHE A 92 5.93 3.88 -6.31
C PHE A 92 7.36 4.37 -6.02
N LEU A 93 7.65 4.79 -4.78
CA LEU A 93 8.95 5.37 -4.41
C LEU A 93 10.13 4.44 -4.71
N GLY A 94 9.96 3.13 -4.51
CA GLY A 94 10.97 2.14 -4.89
C GLY A 94 11.25 2.13 -6.39
N GLY A 95 10.21 2.29 -7.22
CA GLY A 95 10.33 2.40 -8.68
C GLY A 95 11.07 3.68 -9.11
N VAL A 96 10.83 4.81 -8.45
CA VAL A 96 11.55 6.07 -8.72
C VAL A 96 13.03 5.94 -8.35
N ILE A 97 13.33 5.35 -7.19
CA ILE A 97 14.71 5.19 -6.72
C ILE A 97 15.47 4.22 -7.64
N ILE A 98 14.88 3.07 -8.00
CA ILE A 98 15.55 2.06 -8.83
C ILE A 98 15.80 2.59 -10.25
N SER A 99 14.84 3.31 -10.83
CA SER A 99 14.98 3.91 -12.15
C SER A 99 16.02 5.03 -12.16
N SER A 100 16.00 5.90 -11.14
CA SER A 100 17.02 6.95 -10.96
C SER A 100 18.41 6.34 -10.86
N LEU A 101 18.58 5.26 -10.08
CA LEU A 101 19.85 4.57 -9.93
C LEU A 101 20.32 3.94 -11.25
N PHE A 102 19.42 3.32 -12.02
CA PHE A 102 19.74 2.72 -13.32
C PHE A 102 20.14 3.78 -14.35
N LEU A 103 19.46 4.93 -14.39
CA LEU A 103 19.83 6.02 -15.28
C LEU A 103 21.22 6.57 -14.94
N ILE A 104 21.52 6.76 -13.65
CA ILE A 104 22.83 7.23 -13.18
C ILE A 104 23.91 6.19 -13.52
N LEU A 105 23.73 4.92 -13.15
CA LEU A 105 24.70 3.85 -13.42
C LEU A 105 24.93 3.63 -14.92
N GLY A 106 23.85 3.63 -15.70
CA GLY A 106 23.92 3.46 -17.14
C GLY A 106 24.69 4.58 -17.82
N THR A 107 24.36 5.84 -17.51
CA THR A 107 25.05 7.00 -18.09
C THR A 107 26.49 7.14 -17.60
N SER A 108 26.75 6.84 -16.33
CA SER A 108 28.11 6.75 -15.77
C SER A 108 28.94 5.68 -16.46
N GLY A 109 28.37 4.50 -16.70
CA GLY A 109 29.07 3.41 -17.35
C GLY A 109 29.43 3.72 -18.81
N ILE A 110 28.51 4.38 -19.54
CA ILE A 110 28.78 4.87 -20.89
C ILE A 110 29.88 5.93 -20.88
N LEU A 111 29.82 6.92 -19.98
CA LEU A 111 30.81 8.00 -19.94
C LEU A 111 32.22 7.48 -19.64
N GLU A 112 32.35 6.52 -18.72
CA GLU A 112 33.66 5.91 -18.42
C GLU A 112 34.15 5.00 -19.56
N SER A 113 33.25 4.32 -20.25
CA SER A 113 33.56 3.50 -21.43
C SER A 113 34.13 4.30 -22.60
N LEU A 114 33.66 5.54 -22.78
CA LEU A 114 34.15 6.41 -23.86
C LEU A 114 35.56 6.96 -23.61
N ALA A 115 35.92 7.18 -22.34
CA ALA A 115 37.17 7.81 -21.96
C ALA A 115 37.80 7.10 -20.75
N PRO A 116 38.26 5.85 -20.93
CA PRO A 116 38.82 5.06 -19.84
C PRO A 116 40.02 5.78 -19.22
N GLY A 117 39.96 6.05 -17.92
CA GLY A 117 41.07 6.64 -17.15
C GLY A 117 40.95 8.13 -16.84
N LEU A 118 40.03 8.86 -17.49
CA LEU A 118 39.75 10.26 -17.13
C LEU A 118 38.81 10.39 -15.90
N LYS A 119 38.33 9.28 -15.34
CA LYS A 119 37.41 9.24 -14.18
C LYS A 119 36.21 10.17 -14.36
N LEU A 120 35.70 10.26 -15.59
CA LEU A 120 34.65 11.22 -15.95
C LEU A 120 33.33 10.92 -15.23
N ALA A 121 33.12 9.68 -14.82
CA ALA A 121 31.90 9.21 -14.15
C ALA A 121 32.05 9.03 -12.63
N GLY A 122 33.09 9.61 -12.03
CA GLY A 122 33.34 9.54 -10.59
C GLY A 122 33.47 8.11 -10.07
N TYR A 123 33.14 7.88 -8.80
CA TYR A 123 33.16 6.54 -8.20
C TYR A 123 32.16 5.58 -8.86
N SER A 124 31.01 6.09 -9.31
CA SER A 124 29.98 5.26 -9.94
C SER A 124 30.42 4.63 -11.27
N GLY A 125 31.34 5.28 -11.99
CA GLY A 125 31.91 4.79 -13.24
C GLY A 125 32.86 3.60 -13.08
N TYR A 126 33.39 3.36 -11.88
CA TYR A 126 34.37 2.28 -11.65
C TYR A 126 33.78 0.88 -11.94
N ILE A 127 32.45 0.75 -11.85
CA ILE A 127 31.72 -0.49 -12.18
C ILE A 127 31.86 -0.87 -13.66
N ALA A 128 32.12 0.10 -14.55
CA ALA A 128 32.30 -0.13 -15.97
C ALA A 128 33.68 -0.70 -16.33
N GLY A 129 34.69 -0.48 -15.49
CA GLY A 129 36.05 -0.96 -15.73
C GLY A 129 36.14 -2.48 -15.88
N PRO A 130 35.59 -3.29 -14.95
CA PRO A 130 35.54 -4.74 -15.10
C PRO A 130 34.76 -5.16 -16.36
N LEU A 131 33.58 -4.58 -16.62
CA LEU A 131 32.77 -4.92 -17.80
C LEU A 131 33.53 -4.71 -19.11
N LEU A 132 34.23 -3.59 -19.23
CA LEU A 132 35.09 -3.29 -20.38
C LEU A 132 36.17 -4.34 -20.59
N LYS A 133 36.80 -4.82 -19.51
CA LYS A 133 37.84 -5.85 -19.57
C LYS A 133 37.29 -7.23 -19.96
N PHE A 134 36.07 -7.57 -19.54
CA PHE A 134 35.46 -8.87 -19.83
C PHE A 134 34.82 -8.94 -21.22
N PHE A 135 34.11 -7.89 -21.64
CA PHE A 135 33.24 -7.93 -22.81
C PHE A 135 33.69 -7.03 -23.97
N GLY A 136 34.62 -6.11 -23.73
CA GLY A 136 35.04 -5.10 -24.71
C GLY A 136 34.06 -3.93 -24.85
N PHE A 137 34.44 -2.93 -25.66
CA PHE A 137 33.73 -1.66 -25.78
C PHE A 137 32.28 -1.78 -26.27
N LEU A 138 32.06 -2.52 -27.37
CA LEU A 138 30.73 -2.62 -28.01
C LEU A 138 29.70 -3.27 -27.09
N VAL A 139 30.04 -4.43 -26.51
CA VAL A 139 29.13 -5.17 -25.65
C VAL A 139 28.85 -4.40 -24.35
N THR A 140 29.87 -3.74 -23.79
CA THR A 140 29.69 -2.89 -22.61
C THR A 140 28.71 -1.74 -22.87
N GLN A 141 28.80 -1.10 -24.04
CA GLN A 141 27.88 -0.05 -24.45
C GLN A 141 26.44 -0.56 -24.60
N ILE A 142 26.25 -1.76 -25.15
CA ILE A 142 24.94 -2.39 -25.28
C ILE A 142 24.34 -2.70 -23.90
N ILE A 143 25.15 -3.22 -22.96
CA ILE A 143 24.70 -3.54 -21.60
C ILE A 143 24.25 -2.26 -20.88
N PHE A 144 25.10 -1.23 -20.85
CA PHE A 144 24.75 0.03 -20.17
C PHE A 144 23.61 0.76 -20.87
N GLY A 145 23.56 0.74 -22.21
CA GLY A 145 22.42 1.24 -22.99
C GLY A 145 21.12 0.53 -22.62
N GLY A 146 21.14 -0.79 -22.47
CA GLY A 146 20.01 -1.59 -21.99
C GLY A 146 19.56 -1.17 -20.58
N VAL A 147 20.49 -0.94 -19.66
CA VAL A 147 20.18 -0.46 -18.30
C VAL A 147 19.50 0.92 -18.33
N ILE A 148 19.95 1.84 -19.19
CA ILE A 148 19.30 3.14 -19.39
C ILE A 148 17.89 2.97 -19.93
N ILE A 149 17.69 2.11 -20.93
CA ILE A 149 16.38 1.85 -21.52
C ILE A 149 15.43 1.29 -20.46
N ILE A 150 15.87 0.33 -19.64
CA ILE A 150 15.07 -0.23 -18.54
C ILE A 150 14.71 0.87 -17.53
N GLY A 151 15.67 1.70 -17.12
CA GLY A 151 15.42 2.83 -16.21
C GLY A 151 14.42 3.84 -16.77
N GLY A 152 14.57 4.22 -18.04
CA GLY A 152 13.64 5.11 -18.74
C GLY A 152 12.25 4.50 -18.92
N LEU A 153 12.16 3.20 -19.19
CA LEU A 153 10.89 2.50 -19.33
C LEU A 153 10.12 2.46 -18.00
N ILE A 154 10.82 2.29 -16.87
CA ILE A 154 10.21 2.37 -15.54
C ILE A 154 9.69 3.78 -15.27
N PHE A 155 10.46 4.83 -15.60
CA PHE A 155 10.02 6.22 -15.50
C PHE A 155 8.76 6.47 -16.33
N TRP A 156 8.78 6.02 -17.59
CA TRP A 156 7.65 6.15 -18.51
C TRP A 156 6.41 5.41 -18.01
N TYR A 157 6.58 4.19 -17.51
CA TYR A 157 5.49 3.39 -16.95
C TYR A 157 4.86 4.07 -15.72
N LEU A 158 5.68 4.60 -14.82
CA LEU A 158 5.20 5.34 -13.63
C LEU A 158 4.46 6.63 -13.99
N LEU A 159 4.88 7.30 -15.06
CA LEU A 159 4.31 8.56 -15.50
C LEU A 159 3.04 8.40 -16.37
N LYS A 160 2.99 7.37 -17.23
CA LYS A 160 1.88 7.12 -18.17
C LYS A 160 0.66 6.44 -17.52
N GLN A 161 0.73 6.02 -16.27
CA GLN A 161 -0.38 5.32 -15.60
C GLN A 161 -1.19 6.19 -14.62
N PRO A 162 -2.12 7.02 -15.11
CA PRO A 162 -3.23 7.51 -14.31
C PRO A 162 -4.57 6.91 -14.80
N ALA A 163 -4.79 5.59 -14.75
CA ALA A 163 -6.13 4.96 -14.88
C ALA A 163 -6.15 3.41 -14.74
N ILE A 164 -5.40 2.81 -13.83
CA ILE A 164 -5.63 1.39 -13.47
C ILE A 164 -5.91 1.31 -11.97
N ARG A 165 -6.98 2.00 -11.52
CA ARG A 165 -7.38 1.99 -10.10
C ARG A 165 -8.62 1.15 -9.80
N ASP A 166 -9.23 0.49 -10.79
CA ASP A 166 -10.46 -0.27 -10.53
C ASP A 166 -10.36 -1.79 -10.68
N ARG A 167 -9.16 -2.40 -10.81
CA ARG A 167 -9.07 -3.86 -10.99
C ARG A 167 -8.12 -4.64 -10.07
N PHE A 168 -7.45 -4.00 -9.11
CA PHE A 168 -6.41 -4.69 -8.33
C PHE A 168 -6.40 -4.34 -6.83
N SER A 169 -7.57 -4.00 -6.26
CA SER A 169 -7.73 -3.76 -4.81
C SER A 169 -8.60 -4.81 -4.11
N SER A 170 -9.10 -5.80 -4.83
CA SER A 170 -9.69 -7.03 -4.30
C SER A 170 -8.89 -8.18 -4.88
N GLU A 171 -8.57 -9.18 -4.07
CA GLU A 171 -7.75 -10.35 -4.42
C GLU A 171 -6.23 -10.15 -4.39
N THR A 172 -5.71 -9.89 -3.18
CA THR A 172 -4.59 -10.72 -2.73
C THR A 172 -5.09 -11.57 -1.59
N SER A 173 -5.37 -12.84 -1.87
CA SER A 173 -4.86 -13.94 -1.07
C SER A 173 -4.97 -15.25 -1.84
N LEU A 174 -3.79 -15.84 -2.05
CA LEU A 174 -3.50 -17.23 -2.47
C LEU A 174 -3.38 -17.49 -3.98
N ALA A 175 -2.13 -17.43 -4.44
CA ALA A 175 -1.62 -18.27 -5.53
C ALA A 175 -1.52 -19.75 -5.05
N PRO A 176 -1.21 -20.77 -5.89
CA PRO A 176 -0.73 -20.68 -7.28
C PRO A 176 -1.29 -21.74 -8.28
N THR A 177 -1.00 -21.52 -9.58
CA THR A 177 -0.75 -22.52 -10.67
C THR A 177 -1.81 -23.61 -10.92
N GLU A 178 -2.33 -23.84 -12.13
CA GLU A 178 -1.63 -24.14 -13.38
C GLU A 178 -2.67 -24.18 -14.55
N LYS A 179 -2.16 -24.30 -15.76
CA LYS A 179 -2.82 -24.13 -17.07
C LYS A 179 -3.99 -25.09 -17.37
N GLU A 180 -4.87 -24.60 -18.25
CA GLU A 180 -5.65 -25.31 -19.28
C GLU A 180 -6.43 -26.58 -18.90
N LYS A 181 -7.77 -26.52 -19.04
CA LYS A 181 -8.58 -27.26 -20.04
C LYS A 181 -10.08 -27.15 -19.72
N THR A 182 -10.87 -26.64 -20.66
CA THR A 182 -12.23 -27.15 -20.90
C THR A 182 -12.14 -28.61 -21.39
N PRO A 183 -13.21 -29.43 -21.35
CA PRO A 183 -14.58 -29.15 -20.93
C PRO A 183 -15.09 -30.09 -19.83
N THR A 184 -16.19 -29.67 -19.21
CA THR A 184 -17.44 -30.42 -19.10
C THR A 184 -17.30 -31.92 -19.38
N PHE A 185 -17.41 -32.78 -18.36
CA PHE A 185 -18.09 -34.08 -18.36
C PHE A 185 -17.73 -34.77 -17.02
N PHE A 186 -18.75 -35.28 -16.32
CA PHE A 186 -18.66 -36.03 -15.06
C PHE A 186 -18.48 -35.24 -13.75
N ARG A 187 -19.60 -34.70 -13.26
CA ARG A 187 -20.02 -34.97 -11.87
C ARG A 187 -21.50 -35.26 -11.81
N LYS A 188 -21.83 -36.46 -12.30
CA LYS A 188 -23.05 -37.16 -11.91
C LYS A 188 -22.85 -37.60 -10.46
N ILE A 189 -23.91 -37.43 -9.66
CA ILE A 189 -24.20 -38.11 -8.38
C ILE A 189 -23.57 -37.45 -7.14
N PHE A 190 -24.29 -36.46 -6.58
CA PHE A 190 -24.90 -36.64 -5.26
C PHE A 190 -26.00 -35.60 -5.05
N THR A 191 -27.26 -36.02 -5.18
CA THR A 191 -28.42 -35.21 -4.80
C THR A 191 -28.79 -35.55 -3.36
N PRO A 192 -28.65 -34.64 -2.37
CA PRO A 192 -29.34 -34.82 -1.10
C PRO A 192 -30.85 -34.56 -1.33
N LYS A 193 -31.68 -35.58 -1.08
CA LYS A 193 -33.14 -35.42 -1.01
C LYS A 193 -33.47 -34.52 0.17
N PHE A 194 -33.85 -33.28 -0.09
CA PHE A 194 -34.42 -32.40 0.94
C PHE A 194 -35.92 -32.67 1.04
N THR A 195 -36.30 -33.67 1.84
CA THR A 195 -37.71 -33.90 2.18
C THR A 195 -38.05 -32.97 3.35
N VAL A 196 -38.70 -31.85 3.04
CA VAL A 196 -39.31 -30.98 4.04
C VAL A 196 -40.45 -31.77 4.69
N LYS A 197 -40.26 -32.18 5.96
CA LYS A 197 -41.39 -32.54 6.82
C LYS A 197 -42.04 -31.24 7.26
N GLU A 198 -43.26 -30.98 6.79
CA GLU A 198 -44.15 -30.01 7.42
C GLU A 198 -44.32 -30.41 8.89
N VAL A 199 -43.92 -29.52 9.79
CA VAL A 199 -44.15 -29.63 11.22
C VAL A 199 -45.47 -28.95 11.50
N GLU A 200 -46.49 -29.73 11.88
CA GLU A 200 -47.73 -29.21 12.41
C GLU A 200 -47.49 -28.44 13.72
N PRO A 201 -48.16 -27.30 13.94
CA PRO A 201 -48.02 -26.55 15.18
C PRO A 201 -48.82 -27.23 16.29
N SER A 202 -48.14 -27.74 17.32
CA SER A 202 -48.81 -28.11 18.58
C SER A 202 -48.78 -26.94 19.58
N PRO A 203 -49.81 -26.81 20.44
CA PRO A 203 -50.13 -25.58 21.12
C PRO A 203 -49.46 -25.45 22.50
N THR A 204 -49.23 -24.19 22.88
CA THR A 204 -49.26 -23.60 24.22
C THR A 204 -48.86 -24.48 25.42
N ALA A 205 -47.71 -24.16 26.02
CA ALA A 205 -47.47 -24.37 27.45
C ALA A 205 -46.87 -23.10 28.09
N VAL A 206 -47.54 -22.68 29.14
CA VAL A 206 -47.37 -21.45 29.93
C VAL A 206 -46.19 -21.58 30.90
N ILE A 207 -45.37 -20.52 30.97
CA ILE A 207 -44.66 -19.91 32.11
C ILE A 207 -44.28 -20.81 33.30
N ALA A 208 -42.97 -20.90 33.59
CA ALA A 208 -42.44 -20.96 34.96
C ALA A 208 -41.01 -20.41 35.02
N GLY A 209 -40.77 -19.49 35.96
CA GLY A 209 -39.63 -18.57 35.95
C GLY A 209 -38.25 -19.14 36.31
N ARG A 210 -37.23 -18.30 36.07
CA ARG A 210 -35.92 -18.44 36.72
C ARG A 210 -35.21 -17.10 36.84
N GLU A 211 -35.27 -16.59 38.07
CA GLU A 211 -34.24 -15.90 38.86
C GLU A 211 -33.13 -15.11 38.14
N THR A 212 -33.14 -13.82 38.48
CA THR A 212 -32.02 -12.90 38.60
C THR A 212 -30.74 -13.55 39.13
N LYS A 213 -29.69 -13.59 38.30
CA LYS A 213 -28.29 -13.54 38.75
C LYS A 213 -27.52 -12.58 37.86
N GLY A 214 -27.08 -11.49 38.48
CA GLY A 214 -26.37 -10.42 37.81
C GLY A 214 -24.94 -10.79 37.45
N ILE A 215 -24.44 -10.15 36.40
CA ILE A 215 -23.05 -9.75 36.24
C ILE A 215 -23.11 -8.31 35.73
N ARG A 216 -22.79 -7.37 36.62
CA ARG A 216 -22.37 -6.02 36.25
C ARG A 216 -20.87 -6.10 36.02
N GLU A 217 -20.43 -5.95 34.78
CA GLU A 217 -19.11 -5.39 34.47
C GLU A 217 -19.28 -4.31 33.42
N PRO A 218 -19.15 -3.02 33.76
CA PRO A 218 -18.84 -2.01 32.79
C PRO A 218 -17.35 -2.11 32.44
N LEU A 219 -17.06 -2.66 31.27
CA LEU A 219 -15.80 -2.42 30.58
C LEU A 219 -15.71 -0.91 30.26
N LEU A 220 -14.54 -0.33 30.54
CA LEU A 220 -14.13 1.08 30.39
C LEU A 220 -14.45 2.02 31.56
N GLY A 221 -13.45 2.20 32.42
CA GLY A 221 -13.33 3.37 33.30
C GLY A 221 -13.02 4.64 32.51
N LEU A 222 -14.06 5.29 31.99
CA LEU A 222 -14.01 6.67 31.52
C LEU A 222 -14.14 7.61 32.72
N LYS A 223 -13.07 8.32 33.08
CA LYS A 223 -13.14 9.44 34.03
C LYS A 223 -13.88 10.61 33.37
N THR A 224 -15.19 10.72 33.59
CA THR A 224 -15.96 11.92 33.28
C THR A 224 -15.82 12.93 34.42
N LYS A 225 -15.52 14.21 34.09
CA LYS A 225 -15.59 15.32 35.05
C LYS A 225 -17.06 15.49 35.50
N PRO A 226 -17.36 15.70 36.79
CA PRO A 226 -18.72 15.95 37.23
C PRO A 226 -19.17 17.31 36.71
N VAL A 227 -20.19 17.34 35.85
CA VAL A 227 -20.94 18.55 35.54
C VAL A 227 -21.90 18.77 36.72
N GLY A 228 -21.62 19.79 37.51
CA GLY A 228 -22.53 20.25 38.55
C GLY A 228 -23.78 20.86 37.93
N GLY A 229 -24.95 20.39 38.36
CA GLY A 229 -26.24 20.87 37.88
C GLY A 229 -27.29 19.77 38.04
N GLY A 230 -27.84 19.67 39.25
CA GLY A 230 -28.93 18.75 39.55
C GLY A 230 -30.18 19.13 38.77
N VAL A 231 -30.42 18.44 37.67
CA VAL A 231 -31.77 18.21 37.18
C VAL A 231 -31.96 16.70 37.25
N GLU A 232 -32.69 16.27 38.27
CA GLU A 232 -33.09 14.87 38.41
C GLU A 232 -33.95 14.54 37.20
N TYR A 233 -33.36 13.80 36.27
CA TYR A 233 -34.04 13.36 35.06
C TYR A 233 -35.18 12.43 35.46
N GLN A 234 -36.41 12.90 35.37
CA GLN A 234 -37.59 12.03 35.45
C GLN A 234 -37.73 11.32 34.11
N PRO A 235 -37.51 10.00 34.05
CA PRO A 235 -37.71 9.25 32.82
C PRO A 235 -39.18 9.35 32.42
N LEU A 236 -39.44 9.58 31.12
CA LEU A 236 -40.80 9.57 30.59
C LEU A 236 -41.44 8.20 30.87
N PRO A 237 -42.74 8.16 31.22
CA PRO A 237 -43.44 6.91 31.48
C PRO A 237 -43.44 6.05 30.21
N VAL A 238 -43.09 4.77 30.37
CA VAL A 238 -43.05 3.77 29.29
C VAL A 238 -44.44 3.49 28.69
N ASP A 239 -45.51 4.00 29.31
CA ASP A 239 -46.88 4.01 28.77
C ASP A 239 -47.03 4.87 27.50
N LEU A 240 -46.07 5.76 27.21
CA LEU A 240 -46.02 6.49 25.94
C LEU A 240 -45.52 5.61 24.77
N LEU A 241 -45.06 4.40 25.07
CA LEU A 241 -44.58 3.45 24.06
C LEU A 241 -45.69 2.46 23.73
N GLU A 242 -46.08 2.39 22.46
CA GLU A 242 -46.97 1.33 21.99
C GLU A 242 -46.21 -0.01 21.98
N ALA A 243 -46.83 -1.04 22.54
CA ALA A 243 -46.34 -2.40 22.39
C ALA A 243 -46.40 -2.78 20.90
N GLU A 244 -45.28 -3.21 20.34
CA GLU A 244 -45.20 -3.67 18.95
C GLU A 244 -46.18 -4.85 18.74
N ARG A 245 -47.27 -4.62 17.98
CA ARG A 245 -48.31 -5.62 17.67
C ARG A 245 -48.16 -6.21 16.26
N GLY A 246 -46.97 -6.15 15.69
CA GLY A 246 -46.67 -6.83 14.43
C GLY A 246 -46.31 -8.28 14.70
N MET A 247 -47.14 -9.23 14.28
CA MET A 247 -46.64 -10.60 14.09
C MET A 247 -45.64 -10.55 12.92
N PRO A 248 -44.42 -11.09 13.06
CA PRO A 248 -43.50 -11.15 11.94
C PRO A 248 -44.12 -11.99 10.83
N SER A 249 -44.56 -11.34 9.76
CA SER A 249 -44.96 -12.03 8.55
C SER A 249 -43.67 -12.47 7.86
N ALA A 250 -43.31 -13.74 8.07
CA ALA A 250 -42.44 -14.41 7.12
C ALA A 250 -43.20 -14.34 5.79
N GLY A 251 -42.75 -13.51 4.85
CA GLY A 251 -43.37 -13.36 3.55
C GLY A 251 -43.43 -14.69 2.78
N ASP A 252 -43.69 -14.66 1.48
CA ASP A 252 -43.82 -15.90 0.71
C ASP A 252 -42.52 -16.74 0.72
N THR A 253 -42.54 -17.83 1.47
CA THR A 253 -41.41 -18.75 1.67
C THR A 253 -41.01 -19.45 0.38
N ARG A 254 -41.94 -19.63 -0.56
CA ARG A 254 -41.66 -20.22 -1.89
C ARG A 254 -40.89 -19.25 -2.77
N ILE A 255 -41.27 -17.97 -2.75
CA ILE A 255 -40.54 -16.94 -3.49
C ILE A 255 -39.13 -16.76 -2.91
N ASN A 256 -39.03 -16.68 -1.58
CA ASN A 256 -37.74 -16.50 -0.91
C ASN A 256 -36.79 -17.70 -1.14
N SER A 257 -37.30 -18.94 -1.11
CA SER A 257 -36.47 -20.11 -1.41
C SER A 257 -35.98 -20.14 -2.87
N ALA A 258 -36.79 -19.69 -3.84
CA ALA A 258 -36.37 -19.56 -5.22
C ALA A 258 -35.29 -18.49 -5.42
N ILE A 259 -35.39 -17.35 -4.73
CA ILE A 259 -34.37 -16.28 -4.75
C ILE A 259 -33.06 -16.78 -4.15
N ILE A 260 -33.11 -17.47 -3.01
CA ILE A 260 -31.91 -18.05 -2.36
C ILE A 260 -31.24 -19.04 -3.30
N LYS A 261 -32.02 -19.96 -3.91
CA LYS A 261 -31.50 -20.94 -4.86
C LYS A 261 -30.80 -20.27 -6.04
N LYS A 262 -31.46 -19.29 -6.68
CA LYS A 262 -30.89 -18.54 -7.82
C LYS A 262 -29.62 -17.78 -7.44
N THR A 263 -29.55 -17.26 -6.21
CA THR A 263 -28.38 -16.54 -5.71
C THR A 263 -27.22 -17.50 -5.45
N LEU A 264 -27.47 -18.67 -4.87
CA LEU A 264 -26.44 -19.70 -4.64
C LEU A 264 -25.91 -20.29 -5.95
N GLU A 265 -26.79 -20.51 -6.93
CA GLU A 265 -26.40 -20.93 -8.29
C GLU A 265 -25.43 -19.93 -8.94
N ASN A 266 -25.62 -18.62 -8.76
CA ASN A 266 -24.66 -17.60 -9.24
C ASN A 266 -23.26 -17.73 -8.60
N PHE A 267 -23.15 -18.33 -7.43
CA PHE A 267 -21.87 -18.61 -6.75
C PHE A 267 -21.37 -20.04 -7.00
N ASN A 268 -21.98 -20.80 -7.92
CA ASN A 268 -21.70 -22.21 -8.17
C ASN A 268 -21.93 -23.13 -6.95
N ILE A 269 -22.86 -22.74 -6.08
CA ILE A 269 -23.29 -23.53 -4.92
C ILE A 269 -24.68 -24.11 -5.26
N PRO A 270 -24.82 -25.44 -5.41
CA PRO A 270 -26.11 -26.06 -5.78
C PRO A 270 -27.13 -26.06 -4.63
#